data_AF-A0A540KU58-F1
#
_entry.id   AF-A0A540KU58-F1
#
_cell.length_a   1.000
_cell.length_b   1.000
_cell.length_c   1.000
_cell.angle_alpha   90.00
_cell.angle_beta   90.00
_cell.angle_gamma   90.00
#
_symmetry.space_group_name_H-M   'P 1'
#
loop_
_entity.id
_entity.type
_entity.pdbx_description
1 polymer ?
#
loop_
_entity_poly.entity_id
_entity_poly.type
_entity_poly.pdbx_seq_one_letter_code
_entity_poly.pdbx_strand_id
1 'polypeptide(L)'
;MYEYTSDIDETTHLYLNGKSYEEPATEIAKAGTSEVWNVINLTEDNHPLHIHLGLFVVLEQKEMVNVEEFTDCMNKLNDAVKCQISKYARGKTVEVPAHEKGWKNVFKMRNGTVTKIFLRFAYLHSNASYEFDPTGGYVYHCHYLVKNSGSENGCVLASDFDSVILPIDAFGGHDALSLARSKRNKPLIIAVEENATVLDDTPDKFGIEAVKVSNYWEAIGVIAAQAGLNPHSLRRNKIKNLQRTLSPANGYAIKKATAIG
;
A
#
# COMPACT_ATOMS: atom_id res chain seq x y z
N MET A 1 8.74 12.00 3.41
CA MET A 1 8.47 10.99 4.45
C MET A 1 9.08 11.52 5.73
N TYR A 2 8.33 11.45 6.83
CA TYR A 2 8.74 11.97 8.13
C TYR A 2 8.55 10.90 9.20
N GLU A 3 9.59 10.62 9.96
CA GLU A 3 9.52 9.77 11.14
C GLU A 3 9.47 10.63 12.39
N TYR A 4 8.64 10.22 13.34
CA TYR A 4 8.54 10.82 14.65
C TYR A 4 9.04 9.82 15.67
N THR A 5 9.99 10.21 16.50
CA THR A 5 10.56 9.37 17.55
C THR A 5 9.98 9.72 18.92
N SER A 6 10.02 8.75 19.83
CA SER A 6 9.74 8.95 21.25
C SER A 6 10.94 9.58 21.95
N ASP A 7 10.79 9.93 23.24
CA ASP A 7 11.88 10.48 24.07
C ASP A 7 13.08 9.53 24.24
N ILE A 8 12.96 8.27 23.82
CA ILE A 8 14.03 7.26 23.81
C ILE A 8 14.52 6.93 22.39
N ASP A 9 14.21 7.77 21.40
CA ASP A 9 14.63 7.67 20.00
C ASP A 9 14.07 6.46 19.22
N GLU A 10 13.00 5.83 19.72
CA GLU A 10 12.27 4.80 18.97
C GLU A 10 11.23 5.43 18.05
N THR A 11 11.21 5.02 16.76
CA THR A 11 10.21 5.47 15.78
C THR A 11 8.79 5.09 16.23
N THR A 12 7.99 6.11 16.49
CA THR A 12 6.58 5.98 16.89
C THR A 12 5.66 5.92 15.68
N HIS A 13 5.82 6.85 14.75
CA HIS A 13 4.95 6.98 13.57
C HIS A 13 5.74 7.44 12.35
N LEU A 14 5.28 7.00 11.18
CA LEU A 14 5.74 7.48 9.89
C LEU A 14 4.58 8.20 9.20
N TYR A 15 4.79 9.47 8.81
CA TYR A 15 3.81 10.23 8.05
C TYR A 15 4.26 10.51 6.62
N LEU A 16 3.30 10.40 5.71
CA LEU A 16 3.42 10.86 4.33
C LEU A 16 2.89 12.29 4.27
N ASN A 17 3.70 13.20 3.72
CA ASN A 17 3.41 14.64 3.67
C ASN A 17 3.07 15.28 5.02
N GLY A 18 3.55 14.71 6.14
CA GLY A 18 3.28 15.20 7.50
C GLY A 18 1.83 15.05 7.93
N LYS A 19 1.07 14.16 7.27
CA LYS A 19 -0.35 13.92 7.54
C LYS A 19 -0.58 12.56 8.17
N SER A 20 -1.49 12.52 9.14
CA SER A 20 -2.00 11.27 9.71
C SER A 20 -2.99 10.60 8.75
N TYR A 21 -3.22 9.30 8.95
CA TYR A 21 -4.12 8.51 8.09
C TYR A 21 -5.57 9.02 8.08
N GLU A 22 -6.07 9.51 9.21
CA GLU A 22 -7.45 9.99 9.37
C GLU A 22 -7.67 11.40 8.79
N GLU A 23 -6.62 12.07 8.32
CA GLU A 23 -6.76 13.37 7.67
C GLU A 23 -7.38 13.24 6.27
N PRO A 24 -8.05 14.30 5.78
CA PRO A 24 -8.58 14.31 4.42
C PRO A 24 -7.48 14.03 3.38
N ALA A 25 -7.79 13.13 2.45
CA ALA A 25 -6.89 12.75 1.36
C ALA A 25 -6.45 13.96 0.52
N THR A 26 -5.15 14.10 0.29
CA THR A 26 -4.57 15.15 -0.55
C THR A 26 -4.29 14.68 -1.98
N GLU A 27 -3.95 13.41 -2.16
CA GLU A 27 -3.66 12.82 -3.46
C GLU A 27 -4.95 12.32 -4.11
N ILE A 28 -5.52 13.13 -5.00
CA ILE A 28 -6.74 12.79 -5.74
C ILE A 28 -6.36 12.35 -7.15
N ALA A 29 -6.04 11.07 -7.29
CA ALA A 29 -5.71 10.46 -8.58
C ALA A 29 -6.96 10.25 -9.44
N LYS A 30 -6.80 10.41 -10.76
CA LYS A 30 -7.87 10.16 -11.74
C LYS A 30 -7.67 8.82 -12.45
N ALA A 31 -8.70 8.00 -12.49
CA ALA A 31 -8.67 6.77 -13.28
C ALA A 31 -8.38 7.06 -14.77
N GLY A 32 -7.52 6.24 -15.38
CA GLY A 32 -7.10 6.40 -16.77
C GLY A 32 -5.92 7.37 -16.98
N THR A 33 -5.43 8.07 -15.95
CA THR A 33 -4.33 9.03 -16.09
C THR A 33 -2.98 8.44 -15.72
N SER A 34 -1.93 9.19 -16.06
CA SER A 34 -0.57 8.95 -15.59
C SER A 34 -0.05 10.21 -14.93
N GLU A 35 0.75 10.02 -13.89
CA GLU A 35 1.26 11.08 -13.03
C GLU A 35 2.76 10.87 -12.78
N VAL A 36 3.46 11.95 -12.48
CA VAL A 36 4.85 11.89 -12.04
C VAL A 36 4.90 12.34 -10.59
N TRP A 37 5.33 11.46 -9.71
CA TRP A 37 5.50 11.79 -8.30
C TRP A 37 7.00 11.87 -7.97
N ASN A 38 7.36 12.86 -7.17
CA ASN A 38 8.69 12.96 -6.56
C ASN A 38 8.54 12.62 -5.09
N VAL A 39 8.95 11.43 -4.71
CA VAL A 39 8.89 10.94 -3.34
C VAL A 39 10.19 11.31 -2.65
N ILE A 40 10.10 12.18 -1.64
CA ILE A 40 11.25 12.67 -0.88
C ILE A 40 11.31 11.88 0.42
N ASN A 41 12.43 11.19 0.65
CA ASN A 41 12.68 10.52 1.92
C ASN A 41 13.72 11.31 2.74
N LEU A 42 13.24 11.94 3.82
CA LEU A 42 14.06 12.74 4.75
C LEU A 42 14.43 11.97 6.02
N THR A 43 13.97 10.72 6.13
CA THR A 43 14.24 9.87 7.29
C THR A 43 15.61 9.22 7.15
N GLU A 44 16.09 8.63 8.24
CA GLU A 44 17.35 7.88 8.25
C GLU A 44 17.19 6.48 7.67
N ASP A 45 15.96 5.98 7.55
CA ASP A 45 15.62 4.64 7.12
C ASP A 45 15.12 4.54 5.67
N ASN A 46 15.19 3.32 5.14
CA ASN A 46 14.62 3.01 3.83
C ASN A 46 13.15 2.59 3.97
N HIS A 47 12.28 3.18 3.14
CA HIS A 47 10.85 2.92 3.21
C HIS A 47 10.34 2.30 1.91
N PRO A 48 9.87 1.03 1.91
CA PRO A 48 9.19 0.47 0.76
C PRO A 48 7.85 1.19 0.56
N LEU A 49 7.71 2.03 -0.47
CA LEU A 49 6.43 2.68 -0.76
C LEU A 49 5.56 1.75 -1.60
N HIS A 50 4.38 1.41 -1.08
CA HIS A 50 3.32 0.70 -1.79
C HIS A 50 2.20 1.64 -2.23
N ILE A 51 1.74 1.53 -3.47
CA ILE A 51 0.59 2.28 -4.01
C ILE A 51 -0.46 1.27 -4.48
N HIS A 52 -1.69 1.37 -3.95
CA HIS A 52 -2.81 0.57 -4.40
C HIS A 52 -3.35 1.08 -5.74
N LEU A 53 -3.85 0.17 -6.57
CA LEU A 53 -4.30 0.36 -7.96
C LEU A 53 -3.23 0.85 -8.94
N GLY A 54 -2.41 1.81 -8.57
CA GLY A 54 -1.38 2.37 -9.41
C GLY A 54 -0.21 1.42 -9.58
N LEU A 55 0.26 1.30 -10.82
CA LEU A 55 1.55 0.69 -11.13
C LEU A 55 2.51 1.80 -11.58
N PHE A 56 3.77 1.69 -11.22
CA PHE A 56 4.79 2.68 -11.55
C PHE A 56 6.11 2.07 -11.99
N VAL A 57 6.84 2.86 -12.78
CA VAL A 57 8.28 2.66 -13.04
C VAL A 57 9.06 3.74 -12.30
N VAL A 58 10.25 3.39 -11.86
CA VAL A 58 11.16 4.34 -11.22
C VAL A 58 12.04 4.94 -12.30
N LEU A 59 11.95 6.25 -12.48
CA LEU A 59 12.72 6.97 -13.49
C LEU A 59 14.12 7.31 -12.97
N GLU A 60 14.20 7.74 -11.71
CA GLU A 60 15.44 8.21 -11.11
C GLU A 60 15.36 8.12 -9.58
N GLN A 61 16.50 7.85 -8.94
CA GLN A 61 16.74 8.16 -7.54
C GLN A 61 17.92 9.10 -7.45
N LYS A 62 17.76 10.23 -6.78
CA LYS A 62 18.80 11.23 -6.67
C LYS A 62 19.06 11.56 -5.22
N GLU A 63 20.31 11.41 -4.81
CA GLU A 63 20.75 11.78 -3.47
C GLU A 63 20.56 13.28 -3.24
N MET A 64 20.25 13.62 -2.00
CA MET A 64 20.09 15.00 -1.55
C MET A 64 21.38 15.49 -0.90
N VAL A 65 21.73 16.74 -1.16
CA VAL A 65 22.77 17.48 -0.44
C VAL A 65 22.12 18.37 0.60
N ASN A 66 22.84 18.69 1.68
CA ASN A 66 22.34 19.57 2.76
C ASN A 66 20.95 19.16 3.28
N VAL A 67 20.77 17.86 3.57
CA VAL A 67 19.47 17.28 3.97
C VAL A 67 18.89 17.98 5.20
N GLU A 68 19.72 18.25 6.22
CA GLU A 68 19.29 18.95 7.45
C GLU A 68 18.65 20.31 7.16
N GLU A 69 19.29 21.15 6.32
CA GLU A 69 18.76 22.47 5.97
C GLU A 69 17.42 22.37 5.22
N PHE A 70 17.29 21.38 4.34
CA PHE A 70 16.03 21.13 3.65
C PHE A 70 14.94 20.61 4.61
N THR A 71 15.30 19.69 5.51
CA THR A 71 14.41 19.15 6.54
C THR A 71 13.89 20.28 7.43
N ASP A 72 14.75 21.21 7.86
CA ASP A 72 14.35 22.38 8.64
C ASP A 72 13.33 23.27 7.91
N CYS A 73 13.49 23.44 6.60
CA CYS A 73 12.52 24.17 5.79
C CYS A 73 11.19 23.42 5.68
N MET A 74 11.25 22.11 5.42
CA MET A 74 10.07 21.26 5.29
C MET A 74 9.29 21.16 6.60
N ASN A 75 9.95 21.12 7.76
CA ASN A 75 9.30 21.15 9.07
C ASN A 75 8.55 22.47 9.33
N LYS A 76 8.98 23.58 8.72
CA LYS A 76 8.34 24.90 8.86
C LYS A 76 7.22 25.15 7.86
N LEU A 77 7.42 24.75 6.60
CA LEU A 77 6.53 25.10 5.48
C LEU A 77 5.75 23.92 4.90
N ASN A 78 6.27 22.71 5.07
CA ASN A 78 5.79 21.46 4.47
C ASN A 78 5.48 21.59 2.96
N ASP A 79 6.36 22.29 2.23
CA ASP A 79 6.19 22.61 0.81
C ASP A 79 7.55 22.55 0.10
N ALA A 80 7.80 21.46 -0.62
CA ALA A 80 9.08 21.21 -1.27
C ALA A 80 9.43 22.23 -2.37
N VAL A 81 8.41 22.85 -2.98
CA VAL A 81 8.61 23.86 -4.03
C VAL A 81 9.05 25.18 -3.39
N LYS A 82 8.39 25.62 -2.32
CA LYS A 82 8.82 26.80 -1.54
C LYS A 82 10.17 26.59 -0.88
N CYS A 83 10.45 25.37 -0.44
CA CYS A 83 11.76 24.97 0.06
C CYS A 83 12.79 24.74 -1.06
N GLN A 84 12.46 24.99 -2.32
CA GLN A 84 13.40 24.97 -3.44
C GLN A 84 14.17 23.64 -3.57
N ILE A 85 13.44 22.52 -3.56
CA ILE A 85 13.99 21.15 -3.63
C ILE A 85 15.07 20.95 -4.71
N SER A 86 15.00 21.66 -5.84
CA SER A 86 15.99 21.58 -6.92
C SER A 86 17.41 22.05 -6.52
N LYS A 87 17.56 22.79 -5.41
CA LYS A 87 18.85 23.12 -4.80
C LYS A 87 19.47 21.91 -4.09
N TYR A 88 18.64 21.07 -3.49
CA TYR A 88 19.06 19.96 -2.63
C TYR A 88 19.13 18.63 -3.38
N ALA A 89 18.25 18.37 -4.35
CA ALA A 89 18.25 17.17 -5.19
C ALA A 89 19.35 17.22 -6.28
N ARG A 90 20.62 17.29 -5.84
CA ARG A 90 21.81 17.48 -6.69
C ARG A 90 22.93 16.47 -6.45
N GLY A 91 22.73 15.55 -5.52
CA GLY A 91 23.68 14.47 -5.25
C GLY A 91 23.72 13.46 -6.40
N LYS A 92 24.39 12.33 -6.14
CA LYS A 92 24.58 11.27 -7.10
C LYS A 92 23.23 10.66 -7.50
N THR A 93 23.08 10.37 -8.80
CA THR A 93 21.97 9.55 -9.28
C THR A 93 22.27 8.09 -8.96
N VAL A 94 21.39 7.45 -8.18
CA VAL A 94 21.45 6.03 -7.86
C VAL A 94 20.73 5.25 -8.95
N GLU A 95 21.46 4.40 -9.65
CA GLU A 95 20.87 3.58 -10.71
C GLU A 95 19.89 2.56 -10.11
N VAL A 96 18.72 2.44 -10.73
CA VAL A 96 17.75 1.39 -10.41
C VAL A 96 18.28 0.08 -10.99
N PRO A 97 18.44 -0.99 -10.19
CA PRO A 97 18.87 -2.30 -10.69
C PRO A 97 17.99 -2.81 -11.83
N ALA A 98 18.55 -3.57 -12.78
CA ALA A 98 17.81 -4.04 -13.95
C ALA A 98 16.51 -4.79 -13.61
N HIS A 99 16.53 -5.62 -12.56
CA HIS A 99 15.36 -6.37 -12.09
C HIS A 99 14.28 -5.48 -11.43
N GLU A 100 14.61 -4.23 -11.10
CA GLU A 100 13.66 -3.24 -10.57
C GLU A 100 13.31 -2.16 -11.61
N LYS A 101 13.72 -2.26 -12.89
CA LYS A 101 13.39 -1.25 -13.92
C LYS A 101 11.97 -1.39 -14.51
N GLY A 102 11.29 -2.51 -14.26
CA GLY A 102 9.93 -2.79 -14.76
C GLY A 102 8.82 -2.05 -14.00
N TRP A 103 7.57 -2.24 -14.45
CA TRP A 103 6.39 -1.77 -13.73
C TRP A 103 6.21 -2.54 -12.42
N LYS A 104 5.91 -1.84 -11.34
CA LYS A 104 5.71 -2.40 -10.00
C LYS A 104 4.74 -1.56 -9.19
N ASN A 105 4.31 -2.07 -8.04
CA ASN A 105 3.46 -1.36 -7.08
C ASN A 105 4.15 -1.10 -5.74
N VAL A 106 5.35 -1.65 -5.53
CA VAL A 106 6.18 -1.43 -4.32
C VAL A 106 7.59 -1.09 -4.75
N PHE A 107 8.21 -0.09 -4.13
CA PHE A 107 9.62 0.23 -4.36
C PHE A 107 10.29 0.84 -3.14
N LYS A 108 11.57 0.52 -2.95
CA LYS A 108 12.37 1.05 -1.85
C LYS A 108 12.72 2.52 -2.07
N MET A 109 12.15 3.40 -1.26
CA MET A 109 12.52 4.80 -1.18
C MET A 109 13.76 4.92 -0.29
N ARG A 110 14.92 5.18 -0.89
CA ARG A 110 16.17 5.26 -0.14
C ARG A 110 16.22 6.50 0.74
N ASN A 111 16.80 6.38 1.93
CA ASN A 111 17.05 7.50 2.83
C ASN A 111 17.83 8.63 2.14
N GLY A 112 17.53 9.88 2.47
CA GLY A 112 18.22 11.05 1.91
C GLY A 112 18.15 11.17 0.38
N THR A 113 17.12 10.61 -0.27
CA THR A 113 16.95 10.68 -1.72
C THR A 113 15.60 11.26 -2.14
N VAL A 114 15.57 11.80 -3.36
CA VAL A 114 14.35 12.06 -4.13
C VAL A 114 14.19 10.96 -5.17
N THR A 115 13.13 10.18 -5.04
CA THR A 115 12.75 9.15 -6.02
C THR A 115 11.69 9.70 -6.96
N LYS A 116 12.00 9.77 -8.26
CA LYS A 116 11.06 10.16 -9.30
C LYS A 116 10.40 8.91 -9.88
N ILE A 117 9.08 8.81 -9.73
CA ILE A 117 8.28 7.69 -10.25
C ILE A 117 7.32 8.17 -11.32
N PHE A 118 7.11 7.35 -12.35
CA PHE A 118 6.05 7.51 -13.34
C PHE A 118 4.96 6.51 -13.04
N LEU A 119 3.82 7.01 -12.56
CA LEU A 119 2.69 6.26 -12.02
C LEU A 119 1.55 6.24 -13.05
N ARG A 120 0.84 5.13 -13.14
CA ARG A 120 -0.32 4.96 -14.02
C ARG A 120 -1.48 4.34 -13.25
N PHE A 121 -2.62 5.02 -13.27
CA PHE A 121 -3.89 4.56 -12.68
C PHE A 121 -4.81 3.97 -13.75
N ALA A 122 -4.32 2.98 -14.48
CA ALA A 122 -5.05 2.25 -15.52
C ALA A 122 -4.39 0.89 -15.74
N TYR A 123 -5.04 0.01 -16.49
CA TYR A 123 -4.38 -1.20 -16.98
C TYR A 123 -3.12 -0.84 -17.79
N LEU A 124 -2.07 -1.65 -17.65
CA LEU A 124 -0.79 -1.42 -18.34
C LEU A 124 -0.81 -1.88 -19.79
N HIS A 125 -1.43 -3.05 -20.03
CA HIS A 125 -1.44 -3.70 -21.34
C HIS A 125 -2.56 -3.21 -22.26
N SER A 126 -3.49 -2.41 -21.72
CA SER A 126 -4.56 -1.77 -22.47
C SER A 126 -4.67 -0.32 -22.07
N ASN A 127 -4.99 0.57 -23.02
CA ASN A 127 -5.38 1.95 -22.68
C ASN A 127 -6.80 2.04 -22.09
N ALA A 128 -7.38 0.92 -21.66
CA ALA A 128 -8.67 0.88 -21.00
C ALA A 128 -8.54 1.33 -19.54
N SER A 129 -9.61 1.98 -19.05
CA SER A 129 -9.82 2.21 -17.63
C SER A 129 -10.16 0.89 -16.92
N TYR A 130 -10.10 0.90 -15.58
CA TYR A 130 -10.59 -0.22 -14.77
C TYR A 130 -12.03 -0.59 -15.11
N GLU A 131 -12.33 -1.89 -15.13
CA GLU A 131 -13.69 -2.40 -15.38
C GLU A 131 -14.62 -2.27 -14.17
N PHE A 132 -14.04 -1.99 -12.99
CA PHE A 132 -14.75 -1.69 -11.76
C PHE A 132 -14.72 -0.18 -11.47
N ASP A 133 -15.56 0.29 -10.54
CA ASP A 133 -15.55 1.67 -10.06
C ASP A 133 -14.36 1.90 -9.11
N PRO A 134 -13.32 2.66 -9.53
CA PRO A 134 -12.11 2.88 -8.74
C PRO A 134 -12.24 4.09 -7.80
N THR A 135 -13.44 4.61 -7.55
CA THR A 135 -13.65 5.79 -6.68
C THR A 135 -13.82 5.44 -5.20
N GLY A 136 -13.73 4.15 -4.83
CA GLY A 136 -13.98 3.63 -3.47
C GLY A 136 -12.94 3.99 -2.39
N GLY A 137 -11.97 4.85 -2.68
CA GLY A 137 -10.87 5.18 -1.78
C GLY A 137 -9.80 4.09 -1.78
N TYR A 138 -8.57 4.47 -2.12
CA TYR A 138 -7.43 3.57 -2.17
C TYR A 138 -6.25 4.21 -1.43
N VAL A 139 -5.37 3.36 -0.92
CA VAL A 139 -4.27 3.79 -0.05
C VAL A 139 -2.93 3.71 -0.74
N TYR A 140 -2.02 4.56 -0.31
CA TYR A 140 -0.60 4.39 -0.51
C TYR A 140 0.07 4.53 0.84
N HIS A 141 1.04 3.66 1.12
CA HIS A 141 1.64 3.58 2.45
C HIS A 141 3.05 3.03 2.37
N CYS A 142 3.81 3.24 3.43
CA CYS A 142 5.02 2.47 3.63
C CYS A 142 4.65 1.02 3.96
N HIS A 143 5.30 0.08 3.29
CA HIS A 143 5.19 -1.35 3.49
C HIS A 143 6.31 -1.86 4.41
N TYR A 144 6.60 -1.07 5.44
CA TYR A 144 7.46 -1.45 6.55
C TYR A 144 6.56 -1.70 7.75
N LEU A 145 6.43 -2.97 8.15
CA LEU A 145 5.70 -3.33 9.36
C LEU A 145 6.60 -3.06 10.56
N VAL A 146 6.39 -1.93 11.26
CA VAL A 146 7.07 -1.66 12.52
C VAL A 146 6.60 -2.69 13.55
N LYS A 147 7.54 -3.46 14.12
CA LYS A 147 7.27 -4.32 15.26
C LYS A 147 7.40 -3.49 16.53
N ASN A 148 6.28 -3.33 17.24
CA ASN A 148 6.18 -2.68 18.56
C ASN A 148 6.75 -1.26 18.60
N SER A 149 5.90 -0.25 18.38
CA SER A 149 6.06 1.04 19.05
C SER A 149 4.70 1.46 19.62
N GLY A 150 4.71 1.82 20.90
CA GLY A 150 3.52 1.99 21.75
C GLY A 150 2.69 3.24 21.47
N SER A 151 2.42 3.56 20.21
CA SER A 151 1.53 4.64 19.83
C SER A 151 0.76 4.24 18.58
N GLU A 152 -0.55 4.10 18.72
CA GLU A 152 -1.43 3.29 17.84
C GLU A 152 -2.21 4.11 16.79
N ASN A 153 -1.69 5.24 16.31
CA ASN A 153 -2.44 6.10 15.38
C ASN A 153 -1.66 6.34 14.07
N GLY A 154 -1.96 5.55 13.03
CA GLY A 154 -1.57 5.87 11.65
C GLY A 154 -0.81 4.80 10.87
N CYS A 155 -0.51 3.65 11.48
CA CYS A 155 0.15 2.51 10.81
C CYS A 155 -0.83 1.35 10.63
N VAL A 156 -0.85 0.72 9.45
CA VAL A 156 -1.55 -0.55 9.24
C VAL A 156 -0.75 -1.65 9.91
N LEU A 157 -1.31 -2.26 10.95
CA LEU A 157 -0.70 -3.32 11.71
C LEU A 157 -1.04 -4.69 11.11
N ALA A 158 -0.20 -5.68 11.39
CA ALA A 158 -0.49 -7.07 11.04
C ALA A 158 -1.84 -7.56 11.63
N SER A 159 -2.30 -6.95 12.73
CA SER A 159 -3.60 -7.23 13.34
C SER A 159 -4.80 -6.73 12.53
N ASP A 160 -4.58 -5.77 11.62
CA ASP A 160 -5.64 -5.10 10.85
C ASP A 160 -6.01 -5.89 9.59
N PHE A 161 -5.26 -6.96 9.29
CA PHE A 161 -5.54 -7.85 8.17
C PHE A 161 -6.37 -9.06 8.64
N ASP A 162 -7.55 -9.23 8.03
CA ASP A 162 -8.37 -10.44 8.22
C ASP A 162 -7.95 -11.59 7.30
N SER A 163 -7.41 -11.26 6.13
CA SER A 163 -6.94 -12.23 5.12
C SER A 163 -5.85 -11.65 4.24
N VAL A 164 -5.02 -12.52 3.67
CA VAL A 164 -3.92 -12.19 2.75
C VAL A 164 -3.91 -13.21 1.62
N ILE A 165 -3.89 -12.73 0.37
CA ILE A 165 -3.84 -13.56 -0.84
C ILE A 165 -2.48 -13.39 -1.51
N LEU A 166 -1.76 -14.49 -1.77
CA LEU A 166 -0.48 -14.49 -2.47
C LEU A 166 -0.46 -15.53 -3.62
N PRO A 167 0.33 -15.31 -4.68
CA PRO A 167 0.78 -16.36 -5.59
C PRO A 167 1.33 -17.58 -4.82
N ILE A 168 1.07 -18.80 -5.31
CA ILE A 168 1.47 -20.07 -4.63
C ILE A 168 2.97 -20.18 -4.34
N ASP A 169 3.79 -19.41 -5.03
CA ASP A 169 5.25 -19.44 -4.96
C ASP A 169 5.87 -18.08 -4.59
N ALA A 170 5.13 -17.20 -3.90
CA ALA A 170 5.61 -15.87 -3.47
C ALA A 170 5.57 -15.65 -1.95
N PHE A 171 5.81 -16.68 -1.14
CA PHE A 171 5.70 -16.64 0.33
C PHE A 171 6.98 -16.23 1.07
N GLY A 172 8.09 -16.01 0.36
CA GLY A 172 9.39 -15.69 0.97
C GLY A 172 9.52 -14.24 1.46
N GLY A 173 8.54 -13.38 1.13
CA GLY A 173 8.52 -11.99 1.55
C GLY A 173 8.40 -11.81 3.07
N HIS A 174 9.03 -10.75 3.60
CA HIS A 174 9.01 -10.44 5.03
C HIS A 174 7.59 -10.31 5.60
N ASP A 175 6.67 -9.76 4.81
CA ASP A 175 5.28 -9.54 5.23
C ASP A 175 4.50 -10.85 5.30
N ALA A 176 4.64 -11.71 4.28
CA ALA A 176 4.03 -13.04 4.27
C ALA A 176 4.49 -13.86 5.50
N LEU A 177 5.79 -13.83 5.79
CA LEU A 177 6.37 -14.50 6.96
C LEU A 177 5.91 -13.88 8.28
N SER A 178 5.80 -12.56 8.36
CA SER A 178 5.40 -11.85 9.58
C SER A 178 3.92 -12.06 9.90
N LEU A 179 3.05 -12.01 8.89
CA LEU A 179 1.62 -12.29 9.00
C LEU A 179 1.38 -13.76 9.39
N ALA A 180 2.08 -14.70 8.76
CA ALA A 180 1.99 -16.13 9.08
C ALA A 180 2.41 -16.48 10.51
N ARG A 181 3.32 -15.69 11.10
CA ARG A 181 3.85 -15.88 12.46
C ARG A 181 3.14 -15.04 13.52
N SER A 182 2.11 -14.28 13.15
CA SER A 182 1.33 -13.46 14.09
C SER A 182 0.65 -14.32 15.16
N LYS A 183 0.82 -13.95 16.44
CA LYS A 183 0.26 -14.68 17.60
C LYS A 183 -1.04 -14.10 18.14
N ARG A 184 -1.38 -12.84 17.81
CA ARG A 184 -2.57 -12.14 18.33
C ARG A 184 -3.78 -12.35 17.42
N ASN A 185 -3.63 -12.01 16.15
CA ASN A 185 -4.65 -12.20 15.12
C ASN A 185 -3.91 -12.75 13.89
N LYS A 186 -4.10 -14.05 13.59
CA LYS A 186 -3.47 -14.69 12.43
C LYS A 186 -4.44 -14.54 11.25
N PRO A 187 -4.11 -13.74 10.22
CA PRO A 187 -4.98 -13.59 9.06
C PRO A 187 -5.17 -14.93 8.35
N LEU A 188 -6.29 -15.07 7.64
CA LEU A 188 -6.46 -16.18 6.70
C LEU A 188 -5.49 -16.01 5.54
N ILE A 189 -4.58 -16.97 5.37
CA ILE A 189 -3.61 -16.94 4.28
C ILE A 189 -4.12 -17.79 3.13
N ILE A 190 -4.19 -17.23 1.93
CA ILE A 190 -4.69 -17.88 0.72
C ILE A 190 -3.58 -17.90 -0.32
N ALA A 191 -3.29 -19.08 -0.86
CA ALA A 191 -2.28 -19.30 -1.88
C ALA A 191 -2.95 -19.64 -3.22
N VAL A 192 -2.69 -18.84 -4.26
CA VAL A 192 -3.35 -18.97 -5.57
C VAL A 192 -2.45 -19.72 -6.55
N GLU A 193 -2.92 -20.86 -7.04
CA GLU A 193 -2.14 -21.77 -7.89
C GLU A 193 -2.00 -21.27 -9.34
N GLU A 194 -3.01 -20.60 -9.92
CA GLU A 194 -2.95 -20.14 -11.32
C GLU A 194 -1.89 -19.06 -11.58
N ASN A 195 -1.47 -18.34 -10.54
CA ASN A 195 -0.51 -17.24 -10.66
C ASN A 195 0.84 -17.69 -10.10
N ALA A 196 1.67 -18.28 -10.95
CA ALA A 196 3.03 -18.69 -10.61
C ALA A 196 4.05 -17.58 -10.90
N THR A 197 5.10 -17.51 -10.10
CA THR A 197 6.20 -16.54 -10.15
C THR A 197 7.55 -17.25 -10.21
N VAL A 198 8.61 -16.49 -10.49
CA VAL A 198 9.98 -17.03 -10.54
C VAL A 198 10.62 -17.22 -9.15
N LEU A 199 9.92 -16.87 -8.08
CA LEU A 199 10.45 -16.88 -6.71
C LEU A 199 10.55 -18.31 -6.15
N ASP A 200 9.68 -19.24 -6.58
CA ASP A 200 9.61 -20.63 -6.09
C ASP A 200 9.51 -20.71 -4.56
N ASP A 201 8.90 -19.71 -3.92
CA ASP A 201 8.78 -19.60 -2.48
C ASP A 201 7.41 -20.12 -2.03
N THR A 202 7.25 -21.45 -1.90
CA THR A 202 5.95 -22.04 -1.55
C THR A 202 5.66 -21.99 -0.04
N PRO A 203 4.39 -21.96 0.39
CA PRO A 203 4.03 -21.97 1.82
C PRO A 203 4.69 -23.12 2.59
N ASP A 204 4.75 -24.30 1.96
CA ASP A 204 5.30 -25.52 2.54
C ASP A 204 6.80 -25.37 2.88
N LYS A 205 7.58 -24.64 2.06
CA LYS A 205 9.01 -24.37 2.32
C LYS A 205 9.23 -23.55 3.59
N PHE A 206 8.24 -22.74 3.99
CA PHE A 206 8.32 -21.86 5.16
C PHE A 206 7.47 -22.32 6.34
N GLY A 207 6.80 -23.47 6.23
CA GLY A 207 5.88 -23.98 7.24
C GLY A 207 4.66 -23.07 7.45
N ILE A 208 4.22 -22.38 6.40
CA ILE A 208 3.07 -21.48 6.43
C ILE A 208 1.81 -22.29 6.11
N GLU A 209 0.85 -22.27 7.03
CA GLU A 209 -0.49 -22.81 6.81
C GLU A 209 -1.28 -21.85 5.92
N ALA A 210 -1.55 -22.26 4.68
CA ALA A 210 -2.29 -21.48 3.70
C ALA A 210 -3.40 -22.33 3.05
N VAL A 211 -4.55 -21.72 2.78
CA VAL A 211 -5.61 -22.30 1.96
C VAL A 211 -5.21 -22.17 0.49
N LYS A 212 -4.92 -23.30 -0.15
CA LYS A 212 -4.62 -23.34 -1.57
C LYS A 212 -5.91 -23.26 -2.38
N VAL A 213 -5.95 -22.38 -3.36
CA VAL A 213 -7.07 -22.18 -4.28
C VAL A 213 -6.56 -22.19 -5.71
N SER A 214 -7.39 -22.68 -6.63
CA SER A 214 -7.02 -22.83 -8.03
C SER A 214 -6.82 -21.47 -8.70
N ASN A 215 -7.64 -20.48 -8.33
CA ASN A 215 -7.69 -19.16 -8.96
C ASN A 215 -8.18 -18.04 -8.02
N TYR A 216 -8.10 -16.79 -8.45
CA TYR A 216 -8.54 -15.64 -7.66
C TYR A 216 -10.06 -15.61 -7.40
N TRP A 217 -10.89 -16.26 -8.21
CA TRP A 217 -12.33 -16.36 -7.94
C TRP A 217 -12.63 -17.26 -6.75
N GLU A 218 -11.90 -18.37 -6.62
CA GLU A 218 -11.95 -19.22 -5.45
C GLU A 218 -11.44 -18.49 -4.21
N ALA A 219 -10.38 -17.67 -4.34
CA ALA A 219 -9.90 -16.83 -3.25
C ALA A 219 -11.00 -15.89 -2.72
N ILE A 220 -11.75 -15.23 -3.61
CA ILE A 220 -12.90 -14.38 -3.24
C ILE A 220 -13.99 -15.21 -2.55
N GLY A 221 -14.27 -16.42 -3.04
CA GLY A 221 -15.23 -17.32 -2.43
C GLY A 221 -14.85 -17.73 -1.00
N VAL A 222 -13.56 -17.96 -0.76
CA VAL A 222 -13.01 -18.26 0.57
C VAL A 222 -13.16 -17.06 1.50
N ILE A 223 -12.84 -15.84 1.04
CA ILE A 223 -13.03 -14.61 1.82
C ILE A 223 -14.51 -14.40 2.16
N ALA A 224 -15.40 -14.58 1.18
CA ALA A 224 -16.83 -14.45 1.39
C ALA A 224 -17.35 -15.46 2.44
N ALA A 225 -16.89 -16.71 2.38
CA ALA A 225 -17.23 -17.72 3.36
C ALA A 225 -16.71 -17.39 4.77
N GLN A 226 -15.48 -16.86 4.88
CA GLN A 226 -14.90 -16.38 6.15
C GLN A 226 -15.72 -15.24 6.75
N ALA A 227 -16.24 -14.33 5.92
CA ALA A 227 -17.14 -13.25 6.34
C ALA A 227 -18.57 -13.74 6.69
N GLY A 228 -18.83 -15.05 6.68
CA GLY A 228 -20.12 -15.64 7.02
C GLY A 228 -21.15 -15.65 5.89
N LEU A 229 -20.75 -15.34 4.65
CA LEU A 229 -21.66 -15.46 3.51
C LEU A 229 -21.87 -16.93 3.15
N ASN A 230 -23.14 -17.32 3.05
CA ASN A 230 -23.49 -18.65 2.59
C ASN A 230 -23.06 -18.84 1.12
N PRO A 231 -22.15 -19.79 0.81
CA PRO A 231 -21.65 -20.01 -0.55
C PRO A 231 -22.77 -20.38 -1.55
N HIS A 232 -23.86 -20.97 -1.06
CA HIS A 232 -25.02 -21.30 -1.90
C HIS A 232 -25.80 -20.06 -2.37
N SER A 233 -25.65 -18.92 -1.69
CA SER A 233 -26.27 -17.65 -2.08
C SER A 233 -25.58 -16.99 -3.29
N LEU A 234 -24.31 -17.33 -3.56
CA LEU A 234 -23.52 -16.79 -4.68
C LEU A 234 -23.71 -17.58 -5.99
N ARG A 235 -24.57 -18.62 -6.00
CA ARG A 235 -24.87 -19.38 -7.21
C ARG A 235 -25.70 -18.55 -8.20
N ARG A 236 -25.40 -18.67 -9.50
CA ARG A 236 -26.06 -17.93 -10.60
C ARG A 236 -27.60 -17.95 -10.52
N ASN A 237 -28.20 -19.05 -10.07
CA ASN A 237 -29.65 -19.22 -9.94
C ASN A 237 -30.25 -18.66 -8.63
N LYS A 238 -29.41 -18.21 -7.69
CA LYS A 238 -29.80 -17.69 -6.36
C LYS A 238 -29.54 -16.18 -6.21
N ILE A 239 -28.82 -15.54 -7.15
CA ILE A 239 -28.54 -14.09 -7.17
C ILE A 239 -29.83 -13.25 -7.11
N LYS A 240 -30.92 -13.70 -7.76
CA LYS A 240 -32.23 -13.01 -7.74
C LYS A 240 -32.91 -13.00 -6.36
N ASN A 241 -32.43 -13.81 -5.40
CA ASN A 241 -32.97 -13.91 -4.05
C ASN A 241 -32.19 -13.07 -3.02
N LEU A 242 -31.13 -12.37 -3.45
CA LEU A 242 -30.48 -11.37 -2.62
C LEU A 242 -31.41 -10.17 -2.51
N GLN A 243 -32.25 -10.13 -1.48
CA GLN A 243 -32.94 -8.91 -1.12
C GLN A 243 -31.88 -7.88 -0.73
N ARG A 244 -31.91 -6.70 -1.36
CA ARG A 244 -31.04 -5.58 -1.03
C ARG A 244 -31.45 -5.03 0.34
N THR A 245 -31.08 -5.71 1.41
CA THR A 245 -31.10 -5.13 2.75
C THR A 245 -29.97 -4.11 2.78
N LEU A 246 -30.34 -2.84 2.66
CA LEU A 246 -29.53 -1.69 3.08
C LEU A 246 -29.37 -1.78 4.61
N SER A 247 -28.61 -2.75 5.09
CA SER A 247 -27.95 -2.59 6.37
C SER A 247 -26.81 -1.59 6.17
N PRO A 248 -26.58 -0.66 7.10
CA PRO A 248 -25.43 0.21 7.01
C PRO A 248 -24.20 -0.68 7.00
N ALA A 249 -23.38 -0.54 5.97
CA ALA A 249 -22.03 -1.09 5.99
C ALA A 249 -21.40 -0.65 7.32
N ASN A 250 -20.72 -1.56 8.00
CA ASN A 250 -19.78 -1.19 9.06
C ASN A 250 -18.63 -0.44 8.37
N GLY A 251 -18.87 0.84 8.11
CA GLY A 251 -18.07 1.72 7.28
C GLY A 251 -18.79 3.05 7.30
N TYR A 252 -18.19 4.02 8.00
CA TYR A 252 -18.69 5.36 8.28
C TYR A 252 -19.69 5.89 7.24
N ALA A 253 -20.95 5.98 7.64
CA ALA A 253 -21.94 6.73 6.87
C ALA A 253 -21.54 8.21 6.87
N ILE A 254 -21.07 8.71 5.72
CA ILE A 254 -20.90 10.14 5.48
C ILE A 254 -22.28 10.79 5.68
N LYS A 255 -22.44 11.54 6.77
CA LYS A 255 -23.60 12.42 6.96
C LYS A 255 -23.65 13.38 5.77
N LYS A 256 -24.69 13.26 4.93
CA LYS A 256 -25.02 14.29 3.95
C LYS A 256 -25.13 15.63 4.68
N ALA A 257 -24.33 16.60 4.26
CA ALA A 257 -24.50 17.99 4.67
C ALA A 257 -25.87 18.48 4.19
N THR A 258 -26.71 18.88 5.13
CA THR A 258 -27.97 19.56 4.86
C THR A 258 -27.65 20.93 4.28
N ALA A 259 -28.15 21.22 3.08
CA ALA A 259 -28.14 22.57 2.53
C ALA A 259 -28.94 23.49 3.45
N ILE A 260 -28.29 24.54 3.95
CA ILE A 260 -28.96 25.65 4.64
C ILE A 260 -29.32 26.65 3.55
N GLY A 261 -30.63 26.89 3.38
CA GLY A 261 -31.17 28.00 2.61
C GLY A 261 -31.10 29.31 3.36
#